data_AF-A0A2V9P5F6-F1
#
_entry.id   AF-A0A2V9P5F6-F1
#
_cell.length_a   1.000
_cell.length_b   1.000
_cell.length_c   1.000
_cell.angle_alpha   90.00
_cell.angle_beta   90.00
_cell.angle_gamma   90.00
#
_symmetry.space_group_name_H-M   'P 1'
#
loop_
_entity.id
_entity.type
_entity.pdbx_description
1 polymer ?
#
loop_
_entity_poly.entity_id
_entity_poly.type
_entity_poly.pdbx_seq_one_letter_code
_entity_poly.pdbx_strand_id
1 'polypeptide(L)'
;MIAIGNAGSSSIEDQLQSLGDNFVWIEAGSRARNGMRMGARGSRTLVLSDAHAIMEQVPLIKSMSPNVDGRGIQVVYGGENWSTQYRGVTPEYLEIRRWTLRLGTFFTAADVEAAAPVCVLGQTVVENLFGEENPIGKIVRVKAVPCKVVGVLLAKGYSAT
;
A
#
# COMPACT_ATOMS: atom_id res chain seq x y z
N MET A 1 18.03 -41.05 1.86
CA MET A 1 17.88 -40.00 0.83
C MET A 1 16.68 -39.15 1.23
N ILE A 2 16.84 -38.21 2.17
CA ILE A 2 15.72 -37.46 2.80
C ILE A 2 15.93 -35.93 2.72
N ALA A 3 17.04 -35.47 2.12
CA ALA A 3 17.45 -34.06 2.19
C ALA A 3 16.99 -33.17 1.01
N ILE A 4 16.47 -33.73 -0.08
CA ILE A 4 16.14 -32.96 -1.30
C ILE A 4 14.64 -32.58 -1.37
N GLY A 5 13.77 -33.33 -0.69
CA GLY A 5 12.31 -33.06 -0.69
C GLY A 5 11.91 -31.81 0.11
N ASN A 6 12.54 -31.57 1.26
CA ASN A 6 12.16 -30.47 2.15
C ASN A 6 12.58 -29.08 1.61
N ALA A 7 13.64 -28.99 0.81
CA ALA A 7 14.10 -27.73 0.24
C ALA A 7 13.14 -27.19 -0.86
N GLY A 8 12.58 -28.10 -1.67
CA GLY A 8 11.59 -27.75 -2.70
C GLY A 8 10.26 -27.31 -2.10
N SER A 9 9.77 -28.03 -1.07
CA SER A 9 8.54 -27.65 -0.36
C SER A 9 8.69 -26.30 0.33
N SER A 10 9.78 -26.07 1.08
CA SER A 10 10.02 -24.79 1.78
C SER A 10 10.05 -23.60 0.82
N SER A 11 10.69 -23.71 -0.35
CA SER A 11 10.73 -22.59 -1.30
C SER A 11 9.37 -22.28 -1.93
N ILE A 12 8.53 -23.29 -2.17
CA ILE A 12 7.16 -23.09 -2.67
C ILE A 12 6.27 -22.50 -1.58
N GLU A 13 6.45 -22.94 -0.34
CA GLU A 13 5.73 -22.48 0.84
C GLU A 13 6.12 -21.03 1.18
N ASP A 14 7.40 -20.66 1.09
CA ASP A 14 7.88 -19.28 1.24
C ASP A 14 7.37 -18.38 0.10
N GLN A 15 7.28 -18.91 -1.13
CA GLN A 15 6.65 -18.19 -2.25
C GLN A 15 5.14 -18.00 -2.03
N LEU A 16 4.41 -19.01 -1.54
CA LEU A 16 3.00 -18.91 -1.18
C LEU A 16 2.76 -17.96 0.01
N GLN A 17 3.63 -18.01 1.01
CA GLN A 17 3.63 -17.08 2.13
C GLN A 17 3.93 -15.65 1.68
N SER A 18 4.84 -15.46 0.72
CA SER A 18 5.11 -14.14 0.15
C SER A 18 3.93 -13.56 -0.64
N LEU A 19 3.03 -14.43 -1.14
CA LEU A 19 1.79 -14.04 -1.81
C LEU A 19 0.70 -13.55 -0.83
N GLY A 20 0.82 -13.82 0.47
CA GLY A 20 -0.12 -13.35 1.49
C GLY A 20 -1.31 -14.31 1.69
N ASP A 21 -1.00 -15.55 2.00
CA ASP A 21 -1.92 -16.65 2.31
C ASP A 21 -2.80 -16.46 3.57
N ASN A 22 -2.72 -15.31 4.26
CA ASN A 22 -3.58 -14.98 5.40
C ASN A 22 -4.03 -13.50 5.41
N PHE A 23 -4.53 -12.99 4.27
CA PHE A 23 -5.25 -11.71 4.26
C PHE A 23 -6.55 -11.80 3.47
N VAL A 24 -7.52 -10.98 3.87
CA VAL A 24 -8.78 -10.79 3.16
C VAL A 24 -8.78 -9.38 2.57
N TRP A 25 -9.05 -9.26 1.28
CA TRP A 25 -9.21 -7.98 0.60
C TRP A 25 -10.71 -7.67 0.45
N ILE A 26 -11.14 -6.54 1.01
CA ILE A 26 -12.54 -6.11 0.96
C ILE A 26 -12.64 -4.93 0.01
N GLU A 27 -13.46 -5.07 -1.02
CA GLU A 27 -13.77 -4.00 -1.97
C GLU A 27 -15.26 -3.69 -1.92
N ALA A 28 -15.60 -2.41 -2.06
CA ALA A 28 -16.99 -2.03 -2.24
C ALA A 28 -17.50 -2.65 -3.55
N GLY A 29 -18.65 -3.32 -3.47
CA GLY A 29 -19.29 -3.92 -4.62
C GLY A 29 -19.69 -2.88 -5.68
N SER A 30 -20.02 -3.37 -6.87
CA SER A 30 -20.67 -2.57 -7.90
C SER A 30 -22.16 -2.45 -7.61
N ARG A 31 -22.70 -1.21 -7.57
CA ARG A 31 -24.14 -0.99 -7.64
C ARG A 31 -24.51 -0.62 -9.07
N ALA A 32 -25.51 -1.30 -9.63
CA ALA A 32 -26.11 -0.85 -10.88
C ALA A 32 -26.96 0.39 -10.61
N ARG A 33 -26.68 1.51 -11.28
CA ARG A 33 -27.52 2.71 -11.25
C ARG A 33 -28.01 2.97 -12.67
N ASN A 34 -29.34 3.04 -12.86
CA ASN A 34 -29.97 3.22 -14.17
C ASN A 34 -29.49 2.21 -15.25
N GLY A 35 -29.37 0.92 -14.90
CA GLY A 35 -29.00 -0.12 -15.86
C GLY A 35 -27.51 -0.21 -16.21
N MET A 36 -26.66 0.73 -15.76
CA MET A 36 -25.20 0.65 -15.94
C MET A 36 -24.54 -0.05 -14.75
N ARG A 37 -23.86 -1.18 -15.02
CA ARG A 37 -22.89 -1.80 -14.10
C ARG A 37 -21.63 -0.94 -14.08
N MET A 38 -21.53 -0.06 -13.10
CA MET A 38 -20.24 0.54 -12.74
C MET A 38 -19.36 -0.61 -12.23
N GLY A 39 -18.15 -0.83 -12.76
CA GLY A 39 -17.28 -1.96 -12.37
C GLY A 39 -16.94 -2.00 -10.87
N ALA A 40 -16.06 -2.93 -10.47
CA ALA A 40 -15.46 -2.88 -9.13
C ALA A 40 -14.90 -1.46 -8.87
N ARG A 41 -15.14 -0.88 -7.69
CA ARG A 41 -14.86 0.53 -7.31
C ARG A 41 -15.85 1.59 -7.82
N GLY A 42 -16.97 1.17 -8.43
CA GLY A 42 -18.05 2.07 -8.88
C GLY A 42 -18.96 2.61 -7.78
N SER A 43 -18.97 1.98 -6.60
CA SER A 43 -19.67 2.47 -5.42
C SER A 43 -18.69 2.69 -4.26
N ARG A 44 -18.86 3.78 -3.50
CA ARG A 44 -18.06 4.10 -2.30
C ARG A 44 -18.92 3.87 -1.07
N THR A 45 -19.21 2.61 -0.76
CA THR A 45 -20.10 2.25 0.36
C THR A 45 -19.35 1.91 1.64
N LEU A 46 -18.07 1.54 1.55
CA LEU A 46 -17.25 1.26 2.72
C LEU A 46 -16.83 2.57 3.39
N VAL A 47 -17.04 2.65 4.70
CA VAL A 47 -16.67 3.78 5.55
C VAL A 47 -15.77 3.32 6.71
N LEU A 48 -15.10 4.26 7.37
CA LEU A 48 -14.20 3.95 8.48
C LEU A 48 -14.92 3.24 9.65
N SER A 49 -16.19 3.53 9.89
CA SER A 49 -16.98 2.83 10.92
C SER A 49 -17.16 1.35 10.64
N ASP A 50 -17.21 0.94 9.35
CA ASP A 50 -17.29 -0.48 9.00
C ASP A 50 -16.00 -1.19 9.40
N ALA A 51 -14.85 -0.53 9.18
CA ALA A 51 -13.55 -1.05 9.55
C ALA A 51 -13.47 -1.24 11.08
N HIS A 52 -13.88 -0.23 11.87
CA HIS A 52 -13.92 -0.35 13.33
C HIS A 52 -14.84 -1.48 13.79
N ALA A 53 -16.05 -1.59 13.22
CA ALA A 53 -16.98 -2.66 13.55
C ALA A 53 -16.42 -4.05 13.24
N ILE A 54 -15.71 -4.22 12.11
CA ILE A 54 -15.05 -5.49 11.75
C ILE A 54 -13.99 -5.85 12.79
N MET A 55 -13.16 -4.90 13.20
CA MET A 55 -12.12 -5.14 14.21
C MET A 55 -12.71 -5.51 15.57
N GLU A 56 -13.82 -4.89 15.98
CA GLU A 56 -14.49 -5.16 17.25
C GLU A 56 -15.28 -6.48 17.26
N GLN A 57 -15.94 -6.84 16.16
CA GLN A 57 -16.89 -7.96 16.12
C GLN A 57 -16.29 -9.27 15.61
N VAL A 58 -15.15 -9.23 14.92
CA VAL A 58 -14.50 -10.41 14.35
C VAL A 58 -13.17 -10.69 15.05
N PRO A 59 -13.17 -11.46 16.15
CA PRO A 59 -11.98 -11.65 17.00
C PRO A 59 -10.81 -12.39 16.32
N LEU A 60 -11.04 -13.01 15.15
CA LEU A 60 -10.00 -13.68 14.38
C LEU A 60 -9.12 -12.71 13.58
N ILE A 61 -9.54 -11.45 13.41
CA ILE A 61 -8.77 -10.45 12.66
C ILE A 61 -7.67 -9.88 13.57
N LYS A 62 -6.42 -10.24 13.28
CA LYS A 62 -5.24 -9.73 14.01
C LYS A 62 -4.97 -8.24 13.74
N SER A 63 -5.13 -7.83 12.49
CA SER A 63 -4.76 -6.49 12.02
C SER A 63 -5.57 -6.14 10.78
N MET A 64 -5.86 -4.86 10.61
CA MET A 64 -6.63 -4.35 9.48
C MET A 64 -6.10 -2.97 9.10
N SER A 65 -6.08 -2.68 7.81
CA SER A 65 -5.81 -1.33 7.30
C SER A 65 -6.94 -0.95 6.34
N PRO A 66 -7.75 0.06 6.67
CA PRO A 66 -8.52 0.78 5.65
C PRO A 66 -7.57 1.30 4.57
N ASN A 67 -8.03 1.34 3.33
CA ASN A 67 -7.25 1.93 2.26
C ASN A 67 -8.10 2.75 1.28
N VAL A 68 -7.45 3.76 0.69
CA VAL A 68 -8.00 4.54 -0.42
C VAL A 68 -6.98 4.52 -1.56
N ASP A 69 -7.40 3.97 -2.69
CA ASP A 69 -6.56 3.84 -3.87
C ASP A 69 -6.89 4.91 -4.92
N GLY A 70 -5.87 5.33 -5.64
CA GLY A 70 -6.07 6.05 -6.90
C GLY A 70 -4.94 5.81 -7.90
N ARG A 71 -5.22 6.05 -9.17
CA ARG A 71 -4.28 5.83 -10.29
C ARG A 71 -4.08 7.12 -11.07
N GLY A 72 -2.97 7.18 -11.81
CA GLY A 72 -2.65 8.32 -12.67
C GLY A 72 -2.41 9.61 -11.88
N ILE A 73 -1.89 9.51 -10.65
CA ILE A 73 -1.54 10.68 -9.86
C ILE A 73 -0.15 11.16 -10.25
N GLN A 74 -0.04 12.46 -10.54
CA GLN A 74 1.24 13.07 -10.84
C GLN A 74 1.98 13.44 -9.55
N VAL A 75 3.21 12.93 -9.44
CA VAL A 75 4.17 13.26 -8.38
C VAL A 75 5.28 14.08 -9.02
N VAL A 76 5.64 15.20 -8.39
CA VAL A 76 6.61 16.17 -8.90
C VAL A 76 7.67 16.43 -7.85
N TYR A 77 8.94 16.44 -8.29
CA TYR A 77 10.09 16.83 -7.48
C TYR A 77 11.09 17.56 -8.35
N GLY A 78 11.49 18.78 -7.95
CA GLY A 78 12.35 19.62 -8.78
C GLY A 78 11.73 19.88 -10.16
N GLY A 79 12.50 19.59 -11.22
CA GLY A 79 12.04 19.65 -12.62
C GLY A 79 11.40 18.36 -13.14
N GLU A 80 11.43 17.27 -12.36
CA GLU A 80 10.98 15.95 -12.78
C GLU A 80 9.54 15.67 -12.35
N ASN A 81 8.83 14.88 -13.16
CA ASN A 81 7.50 14.40 -12.80
C ASN A 81 7.27 12.96 -13.24
N TRP A 82 6.46 12.24 -12.47
CA TRP A 82 6.12 10.84 -12.73
C TRP A 82 4.65 10.58 -12.40
N SER A 83 3.96 9.86 -13.28
CA SER A 83 2.59 9.43 -13.06
C SER A 83 2.58 8.04 -12.44
N THR A 84 1.94 7.90 -11.28
CA THR A 84 1.92 6.64 -10.52
C THR A 84 0.55 6.38 -9.91
N GLN A 85 0.45 5.31 -9.12
CA GLN A 85 -0.68 5.03 -8.26
C GLN A 85 -0.35 5.43 -6.84
N TYR A 86 -1.36 5.81 -6.06
CA TYR A 86 -1.22 6.05 -4.63
C TYR A 86 -2.19 5.17 -3.86
N ARG A 87 -1.81 4.91 -2.62
CA ARG A 87 -2.63 4.22 -1.64
C ARG A 87 -2.48 4.93 -0.30
N GLY A 88 -3.57 5.51 0.20
CA GLY A 88 -3.65 5.92 1.59
C GLY A 88 -3.95 4.70 2.45
N VAL A 89 -3.16 4.46 3.50
CA VAL A 89 -3.24 3.28 4.38
C VAL A 89 -2.92 3.67 5.82
N THR A 90 -3.19 2.77 6.76
CA THR A 90 -2.72 2.88 8.15
C THR A 90 -1.37 2.14 8.32
N PRO A 91 -0.64 2.33 9.44
CA PRO A 91 0.69 1.73 9.63
C PRO A 91 0.71 0.20 9.48
N GLU A 92 -0.37 -0.47 9.90
CA GLU A 92 -0.54 -1.93 9.89
C GLU A 92 -0.42 -2.51 8.48
N TYR A 93 -0.68 -1.71 7.45
CA TYR A 93 -0.57 -2.14 6.06
C TYR A 93 0.81 -2.67 5.69
N LEU A 94 1.87 -2.12 6.28
CA LEU A 94 3.24 -2.59 6.03
C LEU A 94 3.40 -4.06 6.46
N GLU A 95 2.88 -4.42 7.64
CA GLU A 95 2.91 -5.80 8.17
C GLU A 95 1.94 -6.70 7.39
N ILE A 96 0.69 -6.28 7.19
CA ILE A 96 -0.35 -7.05 6.49
C ILE A 96 0.12 -7.45 5.09
N ARG A 97 0.75 -6.52 4.38
CA ARG A 97 1.23 -6.73 3.02
C ARG A 97 2.69 -7.17 2.97
N ARG A 98 3.34 -7.37 4.10
CA ARG A 98 4.75 -7.81 4.22
C ARG A 98 5.66 -6.99 3.30
N TRP A 99 5.51 -5.67 3.36
CA TRP A 99 6.37 -4.75 2.62
C TRP A 99 7.66 -4.53 3.38
N THR A 100 8.78 -4.62 2.69
CA THR A 100 10.10 -4.32 3.26
C THR A 100 10.50 -2.89 2.91
N LEU A 101 11.00 -2.14 3.88
CA LEU A 101 11.60 -0.83 3.63
C LEU A 101 13.05 -1.01 3.16
N ARG A 102 13.39 -0.32 2.08
CA ARG A 102 14.77 -0.18 1.61
C ARG A 102 15.52 0.88 2.39
N LEU A 103 14.86 2.01 2.66
CA LEU A 103 15.44 3.19 3.34
C LEU A 103 14.39 3.86 4.23
N GLY A 104 14.83 4.50 5.31
CA GLY A 104 13.99 5.29 6.20
C GLY A 104 13.03 4.46 7.04
N THR A 105 11.89 5.06 7.40
CA THR A 105 10.87 4.44 8.25
C THR A 105 9.50 4.52 7.58
N PHE A 106 8.55 3.71 8.06
CA PHE A 106 7.14 3.92 7.75
C PHE A 106 6.58 5.07 8.59
N PHE A 107 5.42 5.58 8.22
CA PHE A 107 4.69 6.54 9.06
C PHE A 107 4.00 5.82 10.23
N THR A 108 3.73 6.58 11.29
CA THR A 108 3.24 6.08 12.57
C THR A 108 1.74 6.35 12.75
N ALA A 109 1.12 5.76 13.78
CA ALA A 109 -0.25 6.08 14.14
C ALA A 109 -0.42 7.57 14.50
N ALA A 110 0.58 8.19 15.15
CA ALA A 110 0.56 9.62 15.45
C ALA A 110 0.55 10.49 14.17
N ASP A 111 1.25 10.06 13.11
CA ASP A 111 1.22 10.74 11.81
C ASP A 111 -0.18 10.65 11.18
N VAL A 112 -0.87 9.51 11.33
CA VAL A 112 -2.24 9.32 10.84
C VAL A 112 -3.21 10.22 11.60
N GLU A 113 -3.16 10.22 12.93
CA GLU A 113 -4.02 11.05 13.78
C GLU A 113 -3.82 12.56 13.53
N ALA A 114 -2.56 12.97 13.30
CA ALA A 114 -2.23 14.36 12.98
C ALA A 114 -2.51 14.75 11.52
N ALA A 115 -2.96 13.81 10.67
CA ALA A 115 -3.03 13.96 9.23
C ALA A 115 -1.72 14.53 8.63
N ALA A 116 -0.59 14.06 9.14
CA ALA A 116 0.72 14.56 8.78
C ALA A 116 0.98 14.33 7.28
N PRO A 117 1.48 15.33 6.54
CA PRO A 117 1.74 15.21 5.11
C PRO A 117 3.04 14.43 4.85
N VAL A 118 3.03 13.13 5.14
CA VAL A 118 4.16 12.22 4.96
C VAL A 118 3.85 11.16 3.91
N CYS A 119 4.87 10.68 3.20
CA CYS A 119 4.72 9.62 2.22
C CYS A 119 5.91 8.65 2.22
N VAL A 120 5.63 7.44 1.72
CA VAL A 120 6.63 6.40 1.47
C VAL A 120 6.60 6.11 -0.02
N LEU A 121 7.77 6.13 -0.66
CA LEU A 121 7.89 5.99 -2.11
C LEU A 121 8.24 4.56 -2.51
N GLY A 122 7.70 4.11 -3.64
CA GLY A 122 8.16 2.89 -4.30
C GLY A 122 9.47 3.11 -5.04
N GLN A 123 10.25 2.04 -5.20
CA GLN A 123 11.55 2.05 -5.87
C GLN A 123 11.54 2.77 -7.23
N THR A 124 10.58 2.43 -8.09
CA THR A 124 10.44 3.02 -9.44
C THR A 124 10.20 4.53 -9.39
N VAL A 125 9.45 5.03 -8.40
CA VAL A 125 9.21 6.47 -8.25
C VAL A 125 10.50 7.19 -7.85
N VAL A 126 11.30 6.57 -6.98
CA VAL A 126 12.60 7.12 -6.57
C VAL A 126 13.54 7.20 -7.76
N GLU A 127 13.67 6.13 -8.55
CA GLU A 127 14.53 6.10 -9.73
C GLU A 127 14.19 7.19 -10.74
N ASN A 128 12.89 7.41 -11.01
CA ASN A 128 12.46 8.40 -12.00
C ASN A 128 12.49 9.85 -11.50
N LEU A 129 12.29 10.10 -10.19
CA LEU A 129 12.21 11.46 -9.66
C LEU A 129 13.52 11.96 -9.03
N PHE A 130 14.32 11.06 -8.47
CA PHE A 130 15.52 11.42 -7.70
C PHE A 130 16.81 10.88 -8.33
N GLY A 131 16.73 9.91 -9.24
CA GLY A 131 17.93 9.24 -9.76
C GLY A 131 18.73 8.60 -8.64
N GLU A 132 19.96 9.10 -8.43
CA GLU A 132 20.85 8.66 -7.35
C GLU A 132 20.74 9.51 -6.07
N GLU A 133 19.94 10.59 -6.08
CA GLU A 133 19.73 11.43 -4.89
C GLU A 133 18.95 10.68 -3.79
N ASN A 134 19.34 10.88 -2.52
CA ASN A 134 18.61 10.34 -1.39
C ASN A 134 17.25 11.07 -1.21
N PRO A 135 16.11 10.37 -1.32
CA PRO A 135 14.79 11.01 -1.23
C PRO A 135 14.35 11.30 0.21
N ILE A 136 14.97 10.69 1.23
CA ILE A 136 14.52 10.80 2.62
C ILE A 136 14.61 12.25 3.12
N GLY A 137 13.52 12.73 3.73
CA GLY A 137 13.40 14.09 4.27
C GLY A 137 13.03 15.15 3.23
N LYS A 138 13.07 14.83 1.93
CA LYS A 138 12.69 15.73 0.85
C LYS A 138 11.17 15.84 0.76
N ILE A 139 10.71 16.94 0.16
CA ILE A 139 9.29 17.20 -0.06
C ILE A 139 8.99 16.96 -1.54
N VAL A 140 8.10 16.01 -1.82
CA VAL A 140 7.53 15.79 -3.15
C VAL A 140 6.14 16.41 -3.20
N ARG A 141 5.73 16.90 -4.36
CA ARG A 141 4.37 17.40 -4.55
C ARG A 141 3.52 16.31 -5.19
N VAL A 142 2.50 15.86 -4.48
CA VAL A 142 1.50 14.91 -4.96
C VAL A 142 0.24 15.71 -5.33
N LYS A 143 -0.01 15.91 -6.63
CA LYS A 143 -0.97 16.94 -7.11
C LYS A 143 -0.69 18.33 -6.53
N ALA A 144 -1.49 18.81 -5.58
CA ALA A 144 -1.34 20.11 -4.95
C ALA A 144 -0.81 20.01 -3.51
N VAL A 145 -0.60 18.79 -2.99
CA VAL A 145 -0.24 18.54 -1.60
C VAL A 145 1.26 18.30 -1.51
N PRO A 146 2.00 19.07 -0.70
CA PRO A 146 3.39 18.74 -0.36
C PRO A 146 3.39 17.53 0.57
N CYS A 147 4.22 16.53 0.29
CA CYS A 147 4.39 15.36 1.14
C CYS A 147 5.89 15.14 1.42
N LYS A 148 6.24 15.01 2.70
CA LYS A 148 7.61 14.69 3.13
C LYS A 148 7.86 13.19 2.98
N VAL A 149 8.93 12.82 2.28
CA VAL A 149 9.32 11.43 2.13
C VAL A 149 9.98 10.94 3.42
N VAL A 150 9.38 9.94 4.06
CA VAL A 150 9.90 9.34 5.32
C VAL A 150 10.53 7.96 5.09
N GLY A 151 10.20 7.31 3.97
CA GLY A 151 10.71 5.98 3.65
C GLY A 151 10.66 5.64 2.17
N VAL A 152 11.37 4.57 1.81
CA VAL A 152 11.36 3.96 0.48
C VAL A 152 11.10 2.47 0.61
N LEU A 153 10.15 1.94 -0.15
CA LEU A 153 9.85 0.52 -0.22
C LEU A 153 10.85 -0.21 -1.13
N LEU A 154 11.22 -1.42 -0.73
CA LEU A 154 11.91 -2.38 -1.59
C LEU A 154 10.97 -2.78 -2.74
N ALA A 155 11.51 -3.01 -3.93
CA ALA A 155 10.71 -3.49 -5.05
C ALA A 155 10.12 -4.87 -4.75
N LYS A 156 8.79 -5.02 -4.86
CA LYS A 156 8.07 -6.28 -4.65
C LYS A 156 7.76 -7.02 -5.96
N GLY A 157 8.24 -6.52 -7.11
CA GLY A 157 7.83 -7.04 -8.42
C GLY A 157 6.34 -6.79 -8.70
N TYR A 158 5.69 -7.69 -9.45
CA TYR A 158 4.27 -7.58 -9.77
C TYR A 158 3.39 -7.88 -8.55
N SER A 159 2.51 -6.94 -8.18
CA SER A 159 1.49 -7.14 -7.14
C SER A 159 0.10 -7.06 -7.77
N ALA A 160 -0.70 -8.12 -7.58
CA ALA A 160 -1.96 -8.31 -8.29
C ALA A 160 -3.16 -7.51 -7.74
N THR A 161 -2.96 -6.55 -6.83
CA THR A 161 -4.05 -5.86 -6.10
C THR A 161 -3.96 -4.33 -6.17
#